data_AF-A0A1D6EXT2-F1
#
_entry.id   AF-A0A1D6EXT2-F1
#
_cell.length_a   1.000
_cell.length_b   1.000
_cell.length_c   1.000
_cell.angle_alpha   90.00
_cell.angle_beta   90.00
_cell.angle_gamma   90.00
#
_symmetry.space_group_name_H-M   'P 1'
#
loop_
_entity.id
_entity.type
_entity.pdbx_description
1 polymer ?
#
loop_
_entity_poly.entity_id
_entity_poly.type
_entity_poly.pdbx_seq_one_letter_code
_entity_poly.pdbx_strand_id
1 'polypeptide(L)'
;MAIPRARLTRLLLHFGSRGSRFLAQPFSTSSSAHGLFPSLWPTPSTAGAWRRAFHDGRPRGPLWRSKKLIGKEALFAIQGLKRFKGDEEKLADFVRRYVARLLKADKLAVLGELERQEEVDLAVKMFRIIQKEDWYKPDIYMYKDLIIALAKCKNMEEAMVIWGNMRDENLFPDSQTYAEVIRGFLRYGSPSDAMNIYEDMKKSPDPPEELPFRVLLKGLLPHPLLRNRVKQDFEEMFPERHIYDPPEEIFGMH
;
A
#
# COMPACT_ATOMS: atom_id res chain seq x y z
N MET A 1 34.90 -9.56 -48.28
CA MET A 1 35.43 -8.18 -48.10
C MET A 1 34.29 -7.31 -47.60
N ALA A 2 34.47 -6.65 -46.45
CA ALA A 2 33.44 -5.86 -45.78
C ALA A 2 33.19 -4.54 -46.54
N ILE A 3 31.92 -4.25 -46.83
CA ILE A 3 31.47 -2.98 -47.43
C ILE A 3 31.07 -2.04 -46.28
N PRO A 4 31.57 -0.79 -46.25
CA PRO A 4 31.41 0.10 -45.11
C PRO A 4 30.05 0.81 -45.08
N ARG A 5 29.59 1.02 -43.84
CA ARG A 5 28.44 1.83 -43.46
C ARG A 5 28.81 3.31 -43.34
N ALA A 6 27.76 4.14 -43.44
CA ALA A 6 27.58 5.48 -42.88
C ALA A 6 27.85 6.69 -43.79
N ARG A 7 26.75 7.37 -44.17
CA ARG A 7 26.51 8.80 -43.93
C ARG A 7 25.16 9.20 -44.54
N LEU A 8 24.19 9.55 -43.72
CA LEU A 8 23.07 10.39 -44.13
C LEU A 8 22.64 11.24 -42.92
N THR A 9 23.10 12.48 -42.97
CA THR A 9 22.93 13.55 -42.00
C THR A 9 21.54 14.16 -42.09
N ARG A 10 21.08 14.63 -40.93
CA ARG A 10 19.79 15.21 -40.57
C ARG A 10 19.77 16.73 -40.78
N LEU A 11 18.71 17.27 -41.40
CA LEU A 11 18.34 18.72 -41.42
C LEU A 11 16.84 18.77 -41.82
N LEU A 12 15.86 18.92 -40.92
CA LEU A 12 15.36 20.13 -40.22
C LEU A 12 15.04 21.32 -41.12
N LEU A 13 13.79 21.41 -41.61
CA LEU A 13 13.06 22.66 -41.90
C LEU A 13 11.54 22.41 -41.78
N HIS A 14 10.93 22.84 -40.68
CA HIS A 14 9.48 23.09 -40.61
C HIS A 14 9.28 24.54 -40.15
N PHE A 15 8.75 25.36 -41.04
CA PHE A 15 8.46 26.79 -40.88
C PHE A 15 7.03 27.05 -41.37
N GLY A 16 6.29 27.93 -40.68
CA GLY A 16 4.95 28.42 -41.04
C GLY A 16 3.88 27.97 -40.03
N SER A 17 3.32 28.76 -39.11
CA SER A 17 2.88 30.18 -39.06
C SER A 17 1.65 30.51 -39.90
N ARG A 18 0.74 31.30 -39.28
CA ARG A 18 -0.55 31.90 -39.71
C ARG A 18 -1.78 31.04 -39.43
N GLY A 19 -2.89 31.53 -38.87
CA GLY A 19 -3.39 32.86 -38.47
C GLY A 19 -4.79 32.61 -37.86
N SER A 20 -5.16 33.19 -36.72
CA SER A 20 -5.80 34.51 -36.53
C SER A 20 -7.12 34.70 -37.29
N ARG A 21 -8.12 35.24 -36.54
CA ARG A 21 -9.34 35.98 -36.95
C ARG A 21 -10.67 35.22 -36.87
N PHE A 22 -11.79 35.81 -36.45
CA PHE A 22 -12.23 37.02 -35.70
C PHE A 22 -13.80 36.92 -35.74
N LEU A 23 -14.53 37.31 -34.68
CA LEU A 23 -15.93 37.82 -34.68
C LEU A 23 -17.07 36.82 -35.05
N ALA A 24 -18.30 36.90 -34.56
CA ALA A 24 -19.05 37.97 -33.89
C ALA A 24 -20.13 37.40 -32.95
N GLN A 25 -20.54 38.21 -31.97
CA GLN A 25 -21.77 38.06 -31.18
C GLN A 25 -23.02 38.56 -31.92
N PRO A 26 -24.20 38.05 -31.54
CA PRO A 26 -25.44 38.82 -31.55
C PRO A 26 -26.05 38.99 -30.14
N PHE A 27 -26.56 40.20 -29.90
CA PHE A 27 -27.49 40.63 -28.87
C PHE A 27 -28.82 39.83 -28.99
N SER A 28 -29.65 39.59 -27.96
CA SER A 28 -30.58 40.56 -27.36
C SER A 28 -31.42 39.93 -26.23
N THR A 29 -31.56 40.66 -25.12
CA THR A 29 -32.78 40.92 -24.33
C THR A 29 -33.70 39.79 -23.80
N SER A 30 -33.80 39.73 -22.46
CA SER A 30 -35.01 40.01 -21.67
C SER A 30 -35.42 38.95 -20.64
N SER A 31 -35.71 39.45 -19.44
CA SER A 31 -36.62 38.92 -18.40
C SER A 31 -36.11 37.84 -17.45
N SER A 32 -35.61 38.34 -16.30
CA SER A 32 -36.14 38.08 -14.96
C SER A 32 -36.84 36.74 -14.70
N ALA A 33 -36.22 35.89 -13.87
CA ALA A 33 -36.85 35.35 -12.65
C ALA A 33 -35.82 34.55 -11.85
N HIS A 34 -35.77 34.84 -10.57
CA HIS A 34 -34.95 34.18 -9.56
C HIS A 34 -35.19 32.66 -9.53
N GLY A 35 -34.16 31.89 -9.86
CA GLY A 35 -34.10 30.46 -9.62
C GLY A 35 -32.77 30.13 -8.97
N LEU A 36 -32.72 30.22 -7.65
CA LEU A 36 -31.64 29.69 -6.82
C LEU A 36 -31.55 28.18 -7.04
N PHE A 37 -30.71 27.73 -7.97
CA PHE A 37 -30.24 26.34 -7.98
C PHE A 37 -28.85 26.32 -7.31
N PRO A 38 -28.75 25.83 -6.06
CA PRO A 38 -27.46 25.66 -5.42
C PRO A 38 -26.66 24.64 -6.23
N SER A 39 -25.42 24.99 -6.55
CA SER A 39 -24.43 24.06 -7.08
C SER A 39 -24.26 22.89 -6.10
N LEU A 40 -24.99 21.80 -6.34
CA LEU A 40 -24.86 20.49 -5.67
C LEU A 40 -23.59 19.77 -6.13
N TRP A 41 -22.45 20.46 -6.11
CA TRP A 41 -21.18 19.75 -6.07
C TRP A 41 -20.92 19.50 -4.59
N PRO A 42 -21.14 18.27 -4.09
CA PRO A 42 -20.67 17.94 -2.76
C PRO A 42 -19.16 18.20 -2.77
N THR A 43 -18.72 19.19 -2.00
CA THR A 43 -17.31 19.34 -1.67
C THR A 43 -16.93 18.06 -0.94
N PRO A 44 -16.12 17.17 -1.52
CA PRO A 44 -15.68 16.02 -0.78
C PRO A 44 -14.82 16.58 0.34
N SER A 45 -15.19 16.28 1.58
CA SER A 45 -14.36 16.46 2.77
C SER A 45 -13.08 15.63 2.57
N THR A 46 -12.13 16.15 1.79
CA THR A 46 -10.85 15.51 1.45
C THR A 46 -9.81 15.68 2.55
N ALA A 47 -10.24 15.93 3.80
CA ALA A 47 -9.32 16.00 4.94
C ALA A 47 -9.07 14.62 5.60
N GLY A 48 -9.90 13.61 5.33
CA GLY A 48 -9.82 12.32 6.03
C GLY A 48 -8.88 11.27 5.41
N ALA A 49 -8.55 11.35 4.12
CA ALA A 49 -7.94 10.21 3.41
C ALA A 49 -6.41 10.28 3.23
N TRP A 50 -5.75 11.43 3.52
CA TRP A 50 -4.36 11.65 3.08
C TRP A 50 -3.28 11.59 4.16
N ARG A 51 -3.64 11.37 5.43
CA ARG A 51 -2.62 11.09 6.45
C ARG A 51 -2.64 9.60 6.79
N ARG A 52 -1.64 8.86 6.31
CA ARG A 52 -1.12 7.75 7.12
C ARG A 52 -0.80 8.37 8.48
N ALA A 53 -1.59 8.06 9.51
CA ALA A 53 -1.44 8.66 10.84
C ALA A 53 -0.05 8.36 11.45
N PHE A 54 0.65 7.37 10.89
CA PHE A 54 1.98 6.97 11.29
C PHE A 54 2.88 6.89 10.04
N HIS A 55 4.14 7.30 10.22
CA HIS A 55 5.22 6.93 9.29
C HIS A 55 5.26 5.40 9.18
N ASP A 56 5.62 4.86 8.02
CA ASP A 56 5.54 3.42 7.76
C ASP A 56 6.90 2.69 7.88
N GLY A 57 7.81 3.22 8.70
CA GLY A 57 9.18 2.71 8.94
C GLY A 57 10.16 2.96 7.80
N ARG A 58 9.67 3.06 6.56
CA ARG A 58 10.52 3.21 5.38
C ARG A 58 11.43 4.44 5.47
N PRO A 59 12.74 4.33 5.18
CA PRO A 59 13.59 5.49 5.03
C PRO A 59 12.95 6.48 4.05
N ARG A 60 12.86 7.75 4.45
CA ARG A 60 12.29 8.81 3.60
C ARG A 60 13.12 8.88 2.33
N GLY A 61 12.58 8.34 1.24
CA GLY A 61 13.15 8.51 -0.09
C GLY A 61 13.06 9.97 -0.54
N PRO A 62 13.74 10.34 -1.64
CA PRO A 62 13.60 11.67 -2.23
C PRO A 62 12.14 12.03 -2.50
N LEU A 63 11.75 13.30 -2.37
CA LEU A 63 10.36 13.78 -2.45
C LEU A 63 9.65 13.36 -3.76
N TRP A 64 10.39 13.22 -4.87
CA TRP A 64 9.85 12.76 -6.16
C TRP A 64 9.50 11.27 -6.19
N ARG A 65 10.02 10.44 -5.26
CA ARG A 65 9.68 9.02 -5.15
C ARG A 65 8.23 8.81 -4.66
N SER A 66 7.68 9.77 -3.90
CA SER A 66 6.30 9.73 -3.37
C SER A 66 5.23 10.08 -4.41
N LYS A 67 5.57 10.82 -5.47
CA LYS A 67 4.66 11.17 -6.57
C LYS A 67 4.76 10.12 -7.69
N LYS A 68 4.65 8.84 -7.30
CA LYS A 68 4.79 7.67 -8.19
C LYS A 68 3.69 7.71 -9.26
N LEU A 69 3.95 8.39 -10.37
CA LEU A 69 3.15 8.25 -11.57
C LEU A 69 3.34 6.81 -12.05
N ILE A 70 2.26 6.03 -12.05
CA ILE A 70 2.26 4.69 -12.62
C ILE A 70 2.55 4.83 -14.12
N GLY A 71 3.58 4.12 -14.60
CA GLY A 71 3.93 4.08 -16.02
C GLY A 71 2.79 3.50 -16.86
N LYS A 72 2.74 3.83 -18.16
CA LYS A 72 1.71 3.31 -19.07
C LYS A 72 1.68 1.78 -19.12
N GLU A 73 2.86 1.15 -19.08
CA GLU A 73 3.01 -0.31 -19.06
C GLU A 73 2.44 -0.92 -17.77
N ALA A 74 2.79 -0.36 -16.61
CA ALA A 74 2.21 -0.78 -15.33
C ALA A 74 0.68 -0.60 -15.31
N LEU A 75 0.17 0.53 -15.81
CA LEU A 75 -1.28 0.78 -15.88
C LEU A 75 -1.99 -0.24 -16.76
N PHE A 76 -1.43 -0.55 -17.94
CA PHE A 76 -1.95 -1.58 -18.84
C PHE A 76 -1.95 -2.96 -18.17
N ALA A 77 -0.88 -3.29 -17.45
CA ALA A 77 -0.78 -4.54 -16.70
C ALA A 77 -1.83 -4.64 -15.59
N ILE A 78 -2.03 -3.58 -14.79
CA ILE A 78 -3.07 -3.54 -13.75
C ILE A 78 -4.46 -3.77 -14.35
N GLN A 79 -4.79 -3.05 -15.43
CA GLN A 79 -6.08 -3.19 -16.10
C GLN A 79 -6.27 -4.59 -16.68
N GLY A 80 -5.24 -5.16 -17.31
CA GLY A 80 -5.31 -6.51 -17.87
C GLY A 80 -5.45 -7.60 -16.80
N LEU A 81 -4.68 -7.52 -15.71
CA LEU A 81 -4.80 -8.43 -14.57
C LEU A 81 -6.21 -8.42 -13.98
N LYS A 82 -6.78 -7.22 -13.77
CA LYS A 82 -8.16 -7.07 -13.27
C LYS A 82 -9.20 -7.58 -14.25
N ARG A 83 -9.00 -7.33 -15.55
CA ARG A 83 -9.91 -7.79 -16.62
C ARG A 83 -9.99 -9.33 -16.68
N PHE A 84 -8.86 -10.02 -16.47
CA PHE A 84 -8.80 -11.47 -16.58
C PHE A 84 -8.88 -12.20 -15.23
N LYS A 85 -9.17 -11.50 -14.12
CA LYS A 85 -9.24 -12.09 -12.77
C LYS A 85 -10.14 -13.34 -12.66
N GLY A 86 -11.23 -13.40 -13.42
CA GLY A 86 -12.19 -14.52 -13.41
C GLY A 86 -11.90 -15.65 -14.41
N ASP A 87 -10.83 -15.57 -15.19
CA ASP A 87 -10.48 -16.56 -16.22
C ASP A 87 -8.98 -16.87 -16.11
N GLU A 88 -8.65 -17.96 -15.40
CA GLU A 88 -7.27 -18.33 -15.09
C GLU A 88 -6.42 -18.60 -16.34
N GLU A 89 -7.01 -19.15 -17.41
CA GLU A 89 -6.27 -19.40 -18.66
C GLU A 89 -5.90 -18.08 -19.34
N LYS A 90 -6.87 -17.17 -19.48
CA LYS A 90 -6.59 -15.83 -20.05
C LYS A 90 -5.66 -15.02 -19.16
N LEU A 91 -5.77 -15.16 -17.84
CA LEU A 91 -4.90 -14.49 -16.89
C LEU A 91 -3.46 -15.01 -17.00
N ALA A 92 -3.26 -16.33 -17.01
CA ALA A 92 -1.94 -16.94 -17.15
C ALA A 92 -1.29 -16.57 -18.48
N ASP A 93 -2.07 -16.57 -19.56
CA ASP A 93 -1.61 -16.15 -20.87
C ASP A 93 -1.25 -14.65 -20.90
N PHE A 94 -2.06 -13.79 -20.28
CA PHE A 94 -1.76 -12.36 -20.14
C PHE A 94 -0.49 -12.11 -19.32
N VAL A 95 -0.32 -12.85 -18.21
CA VAL A 95 0.88 -12.76 -17.36
C VAL A 95 2.12 -13.14 -18.14
N ARG A 96 2.10 -14.31 -18.81
CA ARG A 96 3.22 -14.82 -19.61
C ARG A 96 3.59 -13.89 -20.74
N ARG A 97 2.59 -13.31 -21.42
CA ARG A 97 2.82 -12.34 -22.49
C ARG A 97 3.33 -11.04 -21.89
N TYR A 98 2.54 -10.32 -21.12
CA TYR A 98 2.79 -8.91 -20.79
C TYR A 98 3.48 -8.71 -19.44
N VAL A 99 3.03 -9.37 -18.38
CA VAL A 99 3.54 -9.10 -17.02
C VAL A 99 4.98 -9.57 -16.86
N ALA A 100 5.32 -10.73 -17.42
CA ALA A 100 6.67 -11.30 -17.35
C ALA A 100 7.74 -10.37 -17.95
N ARG A 101 7.42 -9.63 -19.01
CA ARG A 101 8.34 -8.70 -19.70
C ARG A 101 8.42 -7.31 -19.07
N LEU A 102 7.62 -7.01 -18.04
CA LEU A 102 7.66 -5.70 -17.37
C LEU A 102 9.01 -5.45 -16.70
N LEU A 103 9.43 -4.19 -16.72
CA LEU A 103 10.61 -3.75 -15.98
C LEU A 103 10.36 -3.85 -14.47
N LYS A 104 11.45 -3.97 -13.68
CA LYS A 104 11.40 -3.99 -12.20
C LYS A 104 10.50 -2.89 -11.63
N ALA A 105 10.68 -1.66 -12.08
CA ALA A 105 9.92 -0.51 -11.58
C ALA A 105 8.40 -0.65 -11.84
N ASP A 106 8.02 -1.17 -13.00
CA ASP A 106 6.62 -1.39 -13.36
C ASP A 106 6.03 -2.57 -12.58
N LYS A 107 6.74 -3.69 -12.43
CA LYS A 107 6.30 -4.83 -11.59
C LYS A 107 5.99 -4.39 -10.16
N LEU A 108 6.89 -3.60 -9.55
CA LEU A 108 6.69 -3.03 -8.21
C LEU A 108 5.60 -1.95 -8.16
N ALA A 109 5.30 -1.28 -9.26
CA ALA A 109 4.17 -0.34 -9.35
C ALA A 109 2.83 -1.10 -9.44
N VAL A 110 2.79 -2.17 -10.23
CA VAL A 110 1.62 -3.06 -10.34
C VAL A 110 1.28 -3.66 -8.99
N LEU A 111 2.26 -4.27 -8.29
CA LEU A 111 2.03 -4.86 -6.96
C LEU A 111 1.43 -3.84 -5.98
N GLY A 112 2.10 -2.70 -5.77
CA GLY A 112 1.64 -1.69 -4.82
C GLY A 112 0.28 -1.09 -5.17
N GLU A 113 -0.06 -1.02 -6.46
CA GLU A 113 -1.38 -0.55 -6.89
C GLU A 113 -2.48 -1.59 -6.67
N LEU A 114 -2.19 -2.89 -6.84
CA LEU A 114 -3.13 -3.97 -6.52
C LEU A 114 -3.40 -4.04 -5.01
N GLU A 115 -2.36 -3.91 -4.18
CA GLU A 115 -2.48 -3.81 -2.71
C GLU A 115 -3.36 -2.62 -2.31
N ARG A 116 -3.10 -1.44 -2.91
CA ARG A 116 -3.88 -0.22 -2.65
C ARG A 116 -5.34 -0.35 -3.06
N GLN A 117 -5.63 -1.12 -4.11
CA GLN A 117 -6.97 -1.40 -4.61
C GLN A 117 -7.63 -2.60 -3.93
N GLU A 118 -6.99 -3.23 -2.94
CA GLU A 118 -7.51 -4.40 -2.22
C GLU A 118 -7.75 -5.61 -3.16
N GLU A 119 -7.06 -5.66 -4.29
CA GLU A 119 -7.07 -6.80 -5.23
C GLU A 119 -6.07 -7.87 -4.75
N VAL A 120 -6.26 -8.37 -3.54
CA VAL A 120 -5.25 -9.16 -2.82
C VAL A 120 -4.88 -10.47 -3.52
N ASP A 121 -5.82 -11.16 -4.18
CA ASP A 121 -5.51 -12.39 -4.93
C ASP A 121 -4.52 -12.11 -6.07
N LEU A 122 -4.73 -11.00 -6.77
CA LEU A 122 -3.83 -10.55 -7.84
C LEU A 122 -2.52 -10.03 -7.28
N ALA A 123 -2.54 -9.34 -6.13
CA ALA A 123 -1.34 -8.87 -5.45
C ALA A 123 -0.44 -10.04 -5.03
N VAL A 124 -1.00 -11.11 -4.46
CA VAL A 124 -0.26 -12.34 -4.12
C VAL A 124 0.32 -13.00 -5.35
N LYS A 125 -0.46 -13.13 -6.45
CA LYS A 125 0.06 -13.65 -7.73
C LYS A 125 1.22 -12.79 -8.25
N MET A 126 1.09 -11.47 -8.21
CA MET A 126 2.12 -10.52 -8.63
C MET A 126 3.37 -10.60 -7.75
N PHE A 127 3.21 -10.74 -6.44
CA PHE A 127 4.31 -10.94 -5.49
C PHE A 127 5.08 -12.22 -5.80
N ARG A 128 4.39 -13.34 -6.02
CA ARG A 128 5.00 -14.62 -6.44
C ARG A 128 5.72 -14.54 -7.79
N ILE A 129 5.25 -13.70 -8.72
CA ILE A 129 5.96 -13.41 -9.97
C ILE A 129 7.26 -12.64 -9.67
N ILE A 130 7.19 -11.61 -8.83
CA ILE A 130 8.36 -10.81 -8.43
C ILE A 130 9.41 -11.67 -7.74
N GLN A 131 9.02 -12.59 -6.86
CA GLN A 131 9.94 -13.50 -6.15
C GLN A 131 10.77 -14.39 -7.10
N LYS A 132 10.28 -14.64 -8.32
CA LYS A 132 10.96 -15.47 -9.34
C LYS A 132 11.92 -14.68 -10.23
N GLU A 133 12.02 -13.37 -10.06
CA GLU A 133 12.86 -12.51 -10.89
C GLU A 133 14.32 -12.52 -10.41
N ASP A 134 15.27 -12.49 -11.35
CA ASP A 134 16.72 -12.52 -11.02
C ASP A 134 17.17 -11.33 -10.15
N TRP A 135 16.49 -10.18 -10.26
CA TRP A 135 16.80 -8.98 -9.50
C TRP A 135 16.14 -8.94 -8.12
N TYR A 136 15.29 -9.93 -7.80
CA TYR A 136 14.57 -9.98 -6.54
C TYR A 136 15.54 -10.07 -5.37
N LYS A 137 15.24 -9.30 -4.34
CA LYS A 137 15.82 -9.44 -3.02
C LYS A 137 14.67 -9.38 -2.02
N PRO A 138 14.63 -10.27 -1.03
CA PRO A 138 13.70 -10.18 0.09
C PRO A 138 13.67 -8.75 0.66
N ASP A 139 12.48 -8.16 0.75
CA ASP A 139 12.26 -6.78 1.22
C ASP A 139 11.14 -6.78 2.26
N ILE A 140 11.49 -6.47 3.51
CA ILE A 140 10.57 -6.41 4.65
C ILE A 140 9.35 -5.53 4.34
N TYR A 141 9.53 -4.42 3.64
CA TYR A 141 8.42 -3.50 3.36
C TYR A 141 7.45 -4.06 2.31
N MET A 142 7.92 -4.90 1.40
CA MET A 142 7.06 -5.56 0.41
C MET A 142 6.19 -6.62 1.08
N TYR A 143 6.77 -7.43 1.97
CA TYR A 143 6.03 -8.37 2.81
C TYR A 143 5.00 -7.64 3.70
N LYS A 144 5.45 -6.60 4.41
CA LYS A 144 4.60 -5.80 5.29
C LYS A 144 3.38 -5.22 4.57
N ASP A 145 3.58 -4.57 3.43
CA ASP A 145 2.49 -3.95 2.67
C ASP A 145 1.46 -4.98 2.22
N LEU A 146 1.93 -6.12 1.70
CA LEU A 146 1.06 -7.23 1.28
C LEU A 146 0.29 -7.83 2.46
N ILE A 147 0.94 -8.07 3.60
CA ILE A 147 0.30 -8.57 4.83
C ILE A 147 -0.79 -7.61 5.31
N ILE A 148 -0.53 -6.30 5.34
CA ILE A 148 -1.51 -5.31 5.75
C ILE A 148 -2.69 -5.25 4.76
N ALA A 149 -2.43 -5.38 3.45
CA ALA A 149 -3.47 -5.44 2.43
C ALA A 149 -4.36 -6.69 2.59
N LEU A 150 -3.76 -7.86 2.86
CA LEU A 150 -4.47 -9.11 3.15
C LEU A 150 -5.31 -9.01 4.42
N ALA A 151 -4.75 -8.48 5.51
CA ALA A 151 -5.47 -8.26 6.76
C ALA A 151 -6.65 -7.31 6.57
N LYS A 152 -6.49 -6.25 5.77
CA LYS A 152 -7.58 -5.31 5.42
C LYS A 152 -8.74 -6.01 4.71
N CYS A 153 -8.43 -6.98 3.85
CA CYS A 153 -9.41 -7.80 3.14
C CYS A 153 -9.93 -8.99 3.97
N LYS A 154 -9.58 -9.06 5.27
CA LYS A 154 -9.90 -10.16 6.18
C LYS A 154 -9.38 -11.53 5.74
N ASN A 155 -8.36 -11.56 4.89
CA ASN A 155 -7.72 -12.80 4.45
C ASN A 155 -6.54 -13.13 5.37
N MET A 156 -6.84 -13.50 6.62
CA MET A 156 -5.83 -13.69 7.67
C MET A 156 -4.98 -14.95 7.44
N GLU A 157 -5.55 -15.99 6.84
CA GLU A 157 -4.85 -17.24 6.52
C GLU A 157 -3.67 -16.98 5.58
N GLU A 158 -3.92 -16.36 4.42
CA GLU A 158 -2.85 -16.01 3.49
C GLU A 158 -1.90 -14.95 4.10
N ALA A 159 -2.41 -14.01 4.92
CA ALA A 159 -1.56 -13.05 5.62
C ALA A 159 -0.52 -13.74 6.52
N MET A 160 -0.92 -14.78 7.27
CA MET A 160 -0.02 -15.55 8.13
C MET A 160 0.92 -16.45 7.33
N VAL A 161 0.50 -16.97 6.17
CA VAL A 161 1.40 -17.69 5.24
C VAL A 161 2.50 -16.75 4.73
N ILE A 162 2.15 -15.54 4.29
CA ILE A 162 3.12 -14.54 3.84
C ILE A 162 4.06 -14.11 4.98
N TRP A 163 3.55 -13.98 6.21
CA TRP A 163 4.38 -13.74 7.39
C TRP A 163 5.36 -14.89 7.67
N GLY A 164 4.91 -16.14 7.57
CA GLY A 164 5.78 -17.32 7.69
C GLY A 164 6.90 -17.32 6.66
N ASN A 165 6.57 -17.05 5.39
CA ASN A 165 7.56 -16.96 4.32
C ASN A 165 8.63 -15.88 4.59
N MET A 166 8.21 -14.73 5.15
CA MET A 166 9.14 -13.67 5.56
C MET A 166 10.14 -14.18 6.61
N ARG A 167 9.67 -14.98 7.57
CA ARG A 167 10.53 -15.60 8.60
C ARG A 167 11.46 -16.67 8.03
N ASP A 168 10.98 -17.48 7.10
CA ASP A 168 11.77 -18.52 6.43
C ASP A 168 12.92 -17.92 5.59
N GLU A 169 12.72 -16.70 5.07
CA GLU A 169 13.76 -15.89 4.44
C GLU A 169 14.69 -15.18 5.45
N ASN A 170 14.57 -15.49 6.75
CA ASN A 170 15.31 -14.88 7.87
C ASN A 170 15.18 -13.35 7.92
N LEU A 171 14.04 -12.81 7.50
CA LEU A 171 13.75 -11.39 7.62
C LEU A 171 13.12 -11.09 8.99
N PHE A 172 13.86 -10.34 9.81
CA PHE A 172 13.36 -9.81 11.08
C PHE A 172 12.98 -8.34 10.90
N PRO A 173 11.70 -7.97 11.06
CA PRO A 173 11.29 -6.58 10.98
C PRO A 173 11.82 -5.73 12.14
N ASP A 174 11.88 -4.42 11.92
CA ASP A 174 12.09 -3.47 13.01
C ASP A 174 10.82 -3.32 13.88
N SER A 175 10.99 -2.75 15.07
CA SER A 175 9.90 -2.45 16.02
C SER A 175 8.73 -1.70 15.37
N GLN A 176 9.02 -0.75 14.47
CA GLN A 176 8.00 0.02 13.77
C GLN A 176 7.15 -0.86 12.84
N THR A 177 7.79 -1.78 12.11
CA THR A 177 7.11 -2.72 11.22
C THR A 177 6.27 -3.72 12.00
N TYR A 178 6.79 -4.27 13.11
CA TYR A 178 5.99 -5.10 14.02
C TYR A 178 4.73 -4.37 14.48
N ALA A 179 4.89 -3.12 14.94
CA ALA A 179 3.76 -2.31 15.38
C ALA A 179 2.70 -2.07 14.28
N GLU A 180 3.13 -1.93 13.02
CA GLU A 180 2.21 -1.76 11.89
C GLU A 180 1.45 -3.04 11.53
N VAL A 181 2.14 -4.17 11.49
CA VAL A 181 1.51 -5.47 11.19
C VAL A 181 0.54 -5.86 12.30
N ILE A 182 0.95 -5.75 13.56
CA ILE A 182 0.09 -5.95 14.74
C ILE A 182 -1.14 -5.05 14.67
N ARG A 183 -0.96 -3.75 14.37
CA ARG A 183 -2.07 -2.82 14.21
C ARG A 183 -3.02 -3.25 13.09
N GLY A 184 -2.50 -3.78 11.98
CA GLY A 184 -3.28 -4.33 10.88
C GLY A 184 -4.21 -5.43 11.36
N PHE A 185 -3.66 -6.47 11.98
CA PHE A 185 -4.46 -7.59 12.50
C PHE A 185 -5.48 -7.16 13.55
N LEU A 186 -5.11 -6.32 14.52
CA LEU A 186 -6.03 -5.80 15.54
C LEU A 186 -7.16 -4.98 14.93
N ARG A 187 -6.85 -4.07 13.99
CA ARG A 187 -7.82 -3.20 13.34
C ARG A 187 -8.85 -3.99 12.54
N TYR A 188 -8.44 -5.08 11.92
CA TYR A 188 -9.29 -5.87 11.03
C TYR A 188 -9.85 -7.14 11.69
N GLY A 189 -9.75 -7.22 13.02
CA GLY A 189 -10.52 -8.17 13.83
C GLY A 189 -9.87 -9.53 14.05
N SER A 190 -8.53 -9.63 13.95
CA SER A 190 -7.81 -10.85 14.34
C SER A 190 -6.80 -10.58 15.48
N PRO A 191 -7.28 -10.48 16.74
CA PRO A 191 -6.39 -10.33 17.90
C PRO A 191 -5.49 -11.56 18.11
N SER A 192 -5.96 -12.76 17.76
CA SER A 192 -5.16 -14.00 17.88
C SER A 192 -3.93 -13.96 16.98
N ASP A 193 -4.10 -13.57 15.71
CA ASP A 193 -2.96 -13.42 14.80
C ASP A 193 -2.04 -12.28 15.24
N ALA A 194 -2.60 -11.15 15.70
CA ALA A 194 -1.80 -10.07 16.28
C ALA A 194 -0.91 -10.56 17.44
N MET A 195 -1.42 -11.47 18.28
CA MET A 195 -0.63 -12.08 19.35
C MET A 195 0.43 -13.05 18.82
N ASN A 196 0.19 -13.78 17.71
CA ASN A 196 1.23 -14.58 17.07
C ASN A 196 2.41 -13.71 16.59
N ILE A 197 2.11 -12.56 15.97
CA ILE A 197 3.12 -11.58 15.56
C ILE A 197 3.88 -11.03 16.78
N TYR A 198 3.18 -10.80 17.90
CA TYR A 198 3.80 -10.38 19.16
C TYR A 198 4.76 -11.43 19.73
N GLU A 199 4.39 -12.71 19.73
CA GLU A 199 5.29 -13.79 20.16
C GLU A 199 6.54 -13.89 19.27
N ASP A 200 6.39 -13.66 17.97
CA ASP A 200 7.53 -13.65 17.05
C ASP A 200 8.46 -12.45 17.31
N MET A 201 7.91 -11.28 17.62
CA MET A 201 8.69 -10.11 18.05
C MET A 201 9.47 -10.38 19.34
N LYS A 202 8.90 -11.10 20.32
CA LYS A 202 9.65 -11.48 21.54
C LYS A 202 10.82 -12.41 21.25
N LYS A 203 10.77 -13.15 20.14
CA LYS A 203 11.80 -14.10 19.71
C LYS A 203 12.78 -13.49 18.70
N SER A 204 12.59 -12.23 18.30
CA SER A 204 13.51 -11.60 17.35
C SER A 204 14.87 -11.32 17.99
N PRO A 205 15.96 -11.26 17.18
CA PRO A 205 17.28 -10.91 17.69
C PRO A 205 17.34 -9.54 18.36
N ASP A 206 16.51 -8.59 17.89
CA ASP A 206 16.42 -7.26 18.43
C ASP A 206 15.40 -7.20 19.59
N PRO A 207 15.72 -6.49 20.69
CA PRO A 207 14.80 -6.35 21.80
C PRO A 207 13.55 -5.55 21.37
N PRO A 208 12.34 -5.97 21.79
CA PRO A 208 11.13 -5.20 21.57
C PRO A 208 11.25 -3.75 22.08
N GLU A 209 10.79 -2.78 21.30
CA GLU A 209 10.62 -1.41 21.80
C GLU A 209 9.17 -1.18 22.27
N GLU A 210 8.93 -0.02 22.90
CA GLU A 210 7.64 0.32 23.49
C GLU A 210 6.49 0.50 22.46
N LEU A 211 6.79 0.87 21.22
CA LEU A 211 5.76 1.20 20.23
C LEU A 211 4.78 0.03 19.95
N PRO A 212 5.24 -1.20 19.66
CA PRO A 212 4.38 -2.38 19.59
C PRO A 212 3.46 -2.59 20.80
N PHE A 213 3.98 -2.43 22.02
CA PHE A 213 3.19 -2.58 23.25
C PHE A 213 2.06 -1.54 23.33
N ARG A 214 2.34 -0.28 23.01
CA ARG A 214 1.30 0.77 22.94
C ARG A 214 0.21 0.43 21.92
N VAL A 215 0.57 -0.18 20.79
CA VAL A 215 -0.39 -0.64 19.79
C VAL A 215 -1.25 -1.79 20.32
N LEU A 216 -0.62 -2.80 20.92
CA LEU A 216 -1.30 -3.95 21.51
C LEU A 216 -2.25 -3.53 22.63
N LEU A 217 -1.78 -2.78 23.62
CA LEU A 217 -2.56 -2.40 24.79
C LEU A 217 -3.76 -1.53 24.46
N LYS A 218 -3.65 -0.71 23.40
CA LYS A 218 -4.79 0.04 22.86
C LYS A 218 -5.73 -0.83 22.03
N GLY A 219 -5.20 -1.67 21.15
CA GLY A 219 -6.02 -2.49 20.25
C GLY A 219 -6.68 -3.69 20.93
N LEU A 220 -6.15 -4.14 22.06
CA LEU A 220 -6.67 -5.26 22.88
C LEU A 220 -7.61 -4.79 23.99
N LEU A 221 -8.07 -3.53 24.02
CA LEU A 221 -9.10 -3.07 24.97
C LEU A 221 -10.34 -4.00 24.99
N PRO A 222 -10.86 -4.50 23.83
CA PRO A 222 -11.96 -5.47 23.82
C PRO A 222 -11.57 -6.89 24.27
N HIS A 223 -10.30 -7.17 24.55
CA HIS A 223 -9.76 -8.49 24.88
C HIS A 223 -8.90 -8.46 26.16
N PRO A 224 -9.53 -8.32 27.36
CA PRO A 224 -8.82 -8.08 28.62
C PRO A 224 -7.78 -9.15 28.96
N LEU A 225 -8.04 -10.43 28.65
CA LEU A 225 -7.10 -11.52 28.93
C LEU A 225 -5.77 -11.36 28.16
N LEU A 226 -5.87 -11.05 26.87
CA LEU A 226 -4.69 -10.81 26.03
C LEU A 226 -4.00 -9.50 26.44
N ARG A 227 -4.78 -8.46 26.73
CA ARG A 227 -4.27 -7.16 27.18
C ARG A 227 -3.47 -7.28 28.48
N ASN A 228 -3.98 -8.02 29.47
CA ASN A 228 -3.32 -8.21 30.76
C ASN A 228 -1.98 -8.93 30.61
N ARG A 229 -1.92 -9.94 29.73
CA ARG A 229 -0.66 -10.61 29.39
C ARG A 229 0.38 -9.65 28.81
N VAL A 230 -0.02 -8.83 27.83
CA VAL A 230 0.87 -7.81 27.25
C VAL A 230 1.29 -6.77 28.29
N LYS A 231 0.39 -6.39 29.21
CA LYS A 231 0.70 -5.43 30.28
C LYS A 231 1.74 -5.98 31.24
N GLN A 232 1.59 -7.24 31.67
CA GLN A 232 2.58 -7.92 32.50
C GLN A 232 3.93 -8.01 31.81
N ASP A 233 3.96 -8.45 30.55
CA ASP A 233 5.19 -8.51 29.76
C ASP A 233 5.84 -7.11 29.61
N PHE A 234 5.04 -6.03 29.49
CA PHE A 234 5.55 -4.66 29.42
C PHE A 234 6.20 -4.21 30.73
N GLU A 235 5.57 -4.48 31.87
CA GLU A 235 6.08 -4.13 33.20
C GLU A 235 7.38 -4.89 33.51
N GLU A 236 7.49 -6.15 33.09
CA GLU A 236 8.72 -6.95 33.22
C GLU A 236 9.86 -6.41 32.34
N MET A 237 9.57 -6.03 31.09
CA MET A 237 10.60 -5.54 30.15
C MET A 237 10.99 -4.09 30.38
N PHE A 238 10.09 -3.25 30.89
CA PHE A 238 10.29 -1.82 31.10
C PHE A 238 9.93 -1.40 32.54
N PRO A 239 10.66 -1.88 33.56
CA PRO A 239 10.31 -1.65 34.97
C PRO A 239 10.30 -0.17 35.36
N GLU A 240 11.13 0.65 34.70
CA GLU A 240 11.21 2.10 34.93
C GLU A 240 10.12 2.89 34.17
N ARG A 241 9.29 2.22 33.35
CA ARG A 241 8.26 2.88 32.53
C ARG A 241 6.86 2.48 33.00
N HIS A 242 6.06 3.49 33.32
CA HIS A 242 4.65 3.29 33.65
C HIS A 242 3.79 3.40 32.38
N ILE A 243 2.99 2.37 32.10
CA ILE A 243 2.00 2.42 31.03
C ILE A 243 0.87 3.40 31.41
N TYR A 244 0.57 4.40 30.58
CA TYR A 244 -0.61 5.22 30.83
C TYR A 244 -1.87 4.36 30.59
N ASP A 245 -2.54 3.99 31.69
CA ASP A 245 -3.78 3.22 31.70
C ASP A 245 -4.93 4.12 32.13
N PRO A 246 -5.66 4.76 31.19
CA PRO A 246 -6.79 5.59 31.55
C PRO A 246 -7.87 4.72 32.23
N PRO A 247 -8.53 5.22 33.29
CA PRO A 247 -9.51 4.45 34.05
C PRO A 247 -10.62 3.90 33.14
N GLU A 248 -11.02 2.65 33.39
CA GLU A 248 -12.00 1.89 32.59
C GLU A 248 -13.32 2.65 32.38
N GLU A 249 -13.69 3.50 33.36
CA GLU A 249 -14.86 4.39 33.34
C GLU A 249 -14.92 5.31 32.11
N ILE A 250 -13.77 5.66 31.51
CA ILE A 250 -13.72 6.55 30.34
C ILE A 250 -14.23 5.84 29.06
N PHE A 251 -14.16 4.51 28.99
CA PHE A 251 -14.49 3.77 27.77
C PHE A 251 -15.93 3.26 27.68
N GLY A 252 -16.78 3.56 28.67
CA GLY A 252 -18.23 3.38 28.56
C GLY A 252 -18.69 1.94 28.24
N MET A 253 -17.90 0.94 28.64
CA MET A 253 -18.25 -0.48 28.46
C MET A 253 -19.18 -0.92 29.61
N HIS A 254 -20.48 -0.63 29.46
CA HIS A 254 -21.58 -1.24 30.21
C HIS A 254 -22.51 -1.98 29.25
#